data_AF-A0A4U8Z5E5-F1
#
_entry.id   AF-A0A4U8Z5E5-F1
#
_cell.length_a   1.000
_cell.length_b   1.000
_cell.length_c   1.000
_cell.angle_alpha   90.00
_cell.angle_beta   90.00
_cell.angle_gamma   90.00
#
_symmetry.space_group_name_H-M   'P 1'
#
loop_
_entity.id
_entity.type
_entity.pdbx_description
1 polymer ?
#
loop_
_entity_poly.entity_id
_entity_poly.type
_entity_poly.pdbx_seq_one_letter_code
_entity_poly.pdbx_strand_id
1 'polypeptide(L)'
;MFASPVTAPLSAATPFSAVIGEVLPMLYSKHPDFAAIDWNAVEWDCDGVPFTPDLALTLADLGIGHKSLLRFRTPRLEGLAKANF
;
A
#
# COMPACT_ATOMS: atom_id res chain seq x y z
N MET A 1 15.49 -0.39 -3.00
CA MET A 1 15.64 0.14 -1.63
C MET A 1 15.11 -0.85 -0.61
N PHE A 2 13.84 -1.26 -0.67
CA PHE A 2 13.29 -2.31 0.19
C PHE A 2 13.42 -3.66 -0.51
N ALA A 3 14.13 -4.62 0.10
CA ALA A 3 14.50 -5.87 -0.59
C ALA A 3 13.34 -6.85 -0.77
N SER A 4 12.26 -6.69 0.00
CA SER A 4 11.09 -7.55 -0.01
C SER A 4 9.84 -6.78 0.44
N PRO A 5 8.63 -7.30 0.16
CA PRO A 5 7.41 -6.81 0.80
C PRO A 5 7.51 -6.88 2.32
N VAL A 6 6.95 -5.90 3.02
CA VAL A 6 6.90 -5.88 4.48
C VAL A 6 5.69 -6.66 4.99
N THR A 7 5.88 -7.49 6.01
CA THR A 7 4.78 -8.11 6.75
C THR A 7 4.35 -7.21 7.90
N ALA A 8 3.08 -6.82 7.96
CA ALA A 8 2.52 -5.98 9.00
C ALA A 8 1.45 -6.74 9.81
N PRO A 9 1.55 -6.80 11.15
CA PRO A 9 0.51 -7.39 11.99
C PRO A 9 -0.60 -6.35 12.24
N LEU A 10 -1.60 -6.32 11.36
CA LEU A 10 -2.73 -5.39 11.46
C LEU A 10 -3.97 -6.09 12.04
N SER A 11 -4.79 -5.32 12.76
CA SER A 11 -6.11 -5.77 13.17
C SER A 11 -7.04 -5.87 11.95
N ALA A 12 -7.91 -6.87 11.92
CA ALA A 12 -8.94 -7.01 10.89
C ALA A 12 -9.88 -5.79 10.84
N ALA A 13 -10.04 -5.10 11.98
CA ALA A 13 -10.85 -3.88 12.11
C ALA A 13 -10.10 -2.59 11.71
N THR A 14 -8.85 -2.68 11.22
CA THR A 14 -8.10 -1.50 10.77
C THR A 14 -8.81 -0.89 9.57
N PRO A 15 -9.18 0.40 9.60
CA PRO A 15 -9.76 1.05 8.43
C PRO A 15 -8.70 1.24 7.35
N PHE A 16 -9.08 1.14 6.07
CA PHE A 16 -8.12 1.27 4.97
C PHE A 16 -7.48 2.67 4.91
N SER A 17 -8.19 3.71 5.37
CA SER A 17 -7.63 5.05 5.58
C SER A 17 -6.42 5.06 6.52
N ALA A 18 -6.42 4.28 7.60
CA ALA A 18 -5.26 4.17 8.49
C ALA A 18 -4.10 3.40 7.84
N VAL A 19 -4.39 2.46 6.93
CA VAL A 19 -3.34 1.79 6.14
C VAL A 19 -2.56 2.83 5.33
N ILE A 20 -3.26 3.72 4.63
CA ILE A 20 -2.63 4.79 3.82
C ILE A 20 -1.98 5.86 4.71
N GLY A 21 -2.69 6.33 5.75
CA GLY A 21 -2.29 7.50 6.53
C GLY A 21 -1.26 7.23 7.62
N GLU A 22 -1.16 5.99 8.11
CA GLU A 22 -0.35 5.64 9.27
C GLU A 22 0.62 4.48 8.98
N VAL A 23 0.11 3.39 8.40
CA VAL A 23 0.91 2.17 8.20
C VAL A 23 1.94 2.37 7.06
N LEU A 24 1.50 2.71 5.85
CA LEU A 24 2.41 2.86 4.70
C LEU A 24 3.50 3.91 4.93
N PRO A 25 3.24 5.08 5.55
CA PRO A 25 4.28 6.04 5.89
C PRO A 25 5.32 5.48 6.86
N MET A 26 4.91 4.72 7.88
CA MET A 26 5.88 4.06 8.78
C MET A 26 6.80 3.08 8.03
N LEU A 27 6.29 2.40 7.01
CA LEU A 27 7.03 1.37 6.29
C LEU A 27 7.92 1.93 5.18
N TYR A 28 7.42 2.91 4.41
CA TYR A 28 8.01 3.28 3.13
C TYR A 28 8.44 4.77 3.01
N SER A 29 8.18 5.62 4.01
CA SER A 29 8.52 7.06 3.95
C SER A 29 10.02 7.38 3.79
N LYS A 30 10.90 6.41 3.99
CA LYS A 30 12.34 6.57 3.73
C LYS A 30 12.67 6.72 2.24
N HIS A 31 11.80 6.29 1.35
CA HIS A 31 11.98 6.48 -0.09
C HIS A 31 11.47 7.87 -0.51
N PRO A 32 12.24 8.67 -1.27
CA PRO A 32 11.85 10.03 -1.62
C PRO A 32 10.56 10.11 -2.44
N ASP A 33 10.35 9.18 -3.38
CA ASP A 33 9.11 9.14 -4.18
C ASP A 33 7.86 8.94 -3.32
N PHE A 34 7.97 8.41 -2.09
CA PHE A 34 6.81 8.19 -1.22
C PHE A 34 6.06 9.51 -0.94
N ALA A 35 6.79 10.62 -0.77
CA ALA A 35 6.20 11.93 -0.55
C ALA A 35 5.52 12.51 -1.81
N ALA A 36 5.82 11.96 -2.99
CA ALA A 36 5.28 12.39 -4.28
C ALA A 36 4.10 11.51 -4.76
N ILE A 37 3.65 10.55 -3.95
CA ILE A 37 2.55 9.65 -4.31
C ILE A 37 1.25 10.45 -4.48
N ASP A 38 0.68 10.36 -5.67
CA ASP A 38 -0.71 10.74 -5.95
C ASP A 38 -1.63 9.56 -5.63
N TRP A 39 -2.20 9.55 -4.43
CA TRP A 39 -3.04 8.46 -3.93
C TRP A 39 -4.30 8.22 -4.77
N ASN A 40 -4.77 9.22 -5.54
CA ASN A 40 -5.92 9.03 -6.44
C ASN A 40 -5.55 8.26 -7.71
N ALA A 41 -4.28 8.22 -8.08
CA ALA A 41 -3.77 7.52 -9.25
C ALA A 41 -3.15 6.15 -8.91
N VAL A 42 -3.17 5.76 -7.63
CA VAL A 42 -2.59 4.48 -7.19
C VAL A 42 -3.45 3.32 -7.68
N GLU A 43 -2.78 2.34 -8.29
CA GLU A 43 -3.42 1.08 -8.68
C GLU A 43 -3.27 0.07 -7.55
N TRP A 44 -4.38 -0.53 -7.12
CA TRP A 44 -4.43 -1.48 -6.02
C TRP A 44 -4.72 -2.89 -6.50
N ASP A 45 -4.08 -3.85 -5.84
CA ASP A 45 -4.25 -5.28 -6.05
C ASP A 45 -4.18 -5.99 -4.70
N CYS A 46 -5.11 -6.91 -4.45
CA CYS A 46 -5.11 -7.77 -3.28
C CYS A 46 -5.11 -9.22 -3.75
N ASP A 47 -4.10 -9.99 -3.36
CA ASP A 47 -3.97 -11.41 -3.71
C ASP A 47 -4.01 -11.67 -5.23
N GLY A 48 -3.51 -10.73 -6.04
CA GLY A 48 -3.51 -10.82 -7.50
C GLY A 48 -4.83 -10.42 -8.16
N VAL A 49 -5.78 -9.89 -7.39
CA VAL A 49 -7.05 -9.35 -7.88
C VAL A 49 -7.03 -7.82 -7.78
N PRO A 50 -7.14 -7.11 -8.92
CA PRO A 50 -7.30 -5.66 -8.91
C PRO A 50 -8.56 -5.24 -8.15
N PHE A 51 -8.46 -4.20 -7.32
CA PHE A 51 -9.61 -3.67 -6.59
C PHE A 51 -9.48 -2.16 -6.37
N THR A 52 -10.56 -1.53 -5.90
CA THR A 52 -10.58 -0.13 -5.48
C THR A 52 -10.96 -0.10 -4.01
N PRO A 53 -10.06 0.28 -3.09
CA PRO A 53 -10.35 0.27 -1.67
C PRO A 53 -11.34 1.40 -1.32
N ASP A 54 -12.35 1.07 -0.51
CA ASP A 54 -13.13 2.07 0.21
C ASP A 54 -12.40 2.44 1.51
N LEU A 55 -12.02 3.72 1.64
CA LEU A 55 -11.23 4.22 2.76
C LEU A 55 -11.96 4.17 4.11
N ALA A 56 -13.30 4.10 4.09
CA ALA A 56 -14.14 4.03 5.29
C ALA A 56 -14.32 2.60 5.80
N LEU A 57 -14.08 1.59 4.94
CA LEU A 57 -14.22 0.19 5.30
C LEU A 57 -12.99 -0.37 6.01
N THR A 58 -13.20 -1.41 6.81
CA THR A 58 -12.10 -2.13 7.46
C THR A 58 -11.42 -3.11 6.49
N LEU A 59 -10.22 -3.58 6.84
CA LEU A 59 -9.54 -4.66 6.11
C LEU A 59 -10.45 -5.88 5.94
N ALA A 60 -11.16 -6.28 7.00
CA ALA A 60 -12.11 -7.40 6.95
C ALA A 60 -13.26 -7.17 5.98
N ASP A 61 -13.86 -5.97 6.00
CA ASP A 61 -14.99 -5.62 5.12
C ASP A 61 -14.56 -5.61 3.64
N LEU A 62 -13.30 -5.26 3.36
CA LEU A 62 -12.70 -5.31 2.03
C LEU A 62 -12.21 -6.71 1.62
N GLY A 63 -12.37 -7.73 2.48
CA GLY A 63 -11.91 -9.09 2.22
C GLY A 63 -10.40 -9.29 2.35
N ILE A 64 -9.67 -8.32 2.91
CA ILE A 64 -8.23 -8.40 3.16
C ILE A 64 -8.00 -9.20 4.44
N GLY A 65 -7.61 -10.46 4.27
CA GLY A 65 -7.50 -11.44 5.34
C GLY A 65 -6.08 -11.65 5.88
N HIS A 66 -5.95 -12.63 6.77
CA HIS A 66 -4.65 -13.05 7.28
C HIS A 66 -3.75 -13.54 6.15
N LYS A 67 -2.56 -12.94 6.03
CA LYS A 67 -1.56 -13.18 4.97
C LYS A 67 -1.98 -12.76 3.55
N SER A 68 -3.04 -11.97 3.41
CA SER A 68 -3.31 -11.31 2.13
C SER A 68 -2.12 -10.43 1.73
N LEU A 69 -1.79 -10.46 0.44
CA LEU A 69 -0.75 -9.65 -0.16
C LEU A 69 -1.39 -8.43 -0.81
N LEU A 70 -1.26 -7.29 -0.14
CA LEU A 70 -1.64 -5.99 -0.68
C LEU A 70 -0.50 -5.41 -1.52
N ARG A 71 -0.81 -5.00 -2.74
CA ARG A 71 0.11 -4.31 -3.65
C ARG A 71 -0.50 -2.97 -4.07
N PHE A 72 0.32 -1.94 -4.01
CA PHE A 72 0.00 -0.64 -4.58
C PHE A 72 1.09 -0.27 -5.60
N ARG A 73 0.68 0.16 -6.79
CA ARG A 73 1.58 0.72 -7.81
C ARG A 73 1.33 2.20 -7.94
N THR A 74 2.40 2.96 -8.09
CA THR A 74 2.38 4.42 -8.19
C THR A 74 2.82 4.82 -9.59
N PRO A 75 1.91 4.95 -10.56
CA PRO A 75 2.27 5.28 -11.94
C PRO A 75 3.10 6.57 -11.99
N ARG A 76 4.11 6.59 -12.87
CA ARG A 76 5.04 7.73 -13.08
C ARG A 76 6.07 7.97 -11.97
N LEU A 77 6.12 7.15 -10.92
CA LEU A 77 7.22 7.12 -9.96
C LEU A 77 8.08 5.87 -10.22
N GLU A 78 9.29 6.08 -10.74
CA GLU A 78 10.17 5.03 -11.29
C GLU A 78 11.31 4.62 -10.34
N GLY A 79 11.27 5.09 -9.08
CA GLY A 79 12.30 4.83 -8.09
C GLY A 79 13.58 5.61 -8.33
N LEU A 80 14.60 5.32 -7.52
CA LEU A 80 15.88 6.02 -7.57
C LEU A 80 16.66 5.70 -8.85
N ALA A 81 17.26 6.74 -9.43
CA ALA A 81 18.11 6.65 -10.61
C ALA A 81 17.48 5.93 -11.84
N LYS A 82 16.14 5.88 -11.92
CA LYS A 82 15.39 5.13 -12.94
C LYS A 82 15.71 3.63 -12.98
N ALA A 83 16.16 3.09 -11.86
CA ALA A 83 16.53 1.69 -11.73
C ALA A 83 15.46 0.85 -11.01
N ASN A 84 14.27 1.42 -10.74
CA ASN A 84 13.25 0.83 -9.88
C ASN A 84 13.77 0.47 -8.48
N PHE A 85 14.74 1.25 -7.98
CA PHE A 85 15.39 1.04 -6.69
C PHE A 85 14.73 1.88 -5.61
#